data_AF-A0A0L7LLH8-F1
#
_entry.id   AF-A0A0L7LLH8-F1
#
_cell.length_a   1.000
_cell.length_b   1.000
_cell.length_c   1.000
_cell.angle_alpha   90.00
_cell.angle_beta   90.00
_cell.angle_gamma   90.00
#
_symmetry.space_group_name_H-M   'P 1'
#
loop_
_entity.id
_entity.type
_entity.pdbx_description
1 polymer ?
#
loop_
_entity_poly.entity_id
_entity_poly.type
_entity_poly.pdbx_seq_one_letter_code
_entity_poly.pdbx_strand_id
1 'polypeptide(L)'
;MSVAFRGVFRAAARRLQARTYADAAKGDEMALTFAAGNKVFYNKVDVKQIDVPSFSGAFGILPKHVPTLAVLRPGIVTVTENDGKLNKIFVSSGTVTVNDDSSVQ
;
A
#
# COMPACT_ATOMS: atom_id res chain seq x y z
N MET A 1 -44.78 -4.53 49.19
CA MET A 1 -43.35 -4.84 49.47
C MET A 1 -43.12 -6.27 49.02
N SER A 2 -42.14 -6.67 48.20
CA SER A 2 -41.02 -6.03 47.52
C SER A 2 -40.53 -7.03 46.47
N VAL A 3 -40.23 -6.54 45.28
CA VAL A 3 -39.70 -7.30 44.14
C VAL A 3 -38.26 -7.75 44.45
N ALA A 4 -37.89 -8.99 44.10
CA ALA A 4 -36.49 -9.42 44.03
C ALA A 4 -36.27 -10.44 42.90
N PHE A 5 -36.39 -9.95 41.66
CA PHE A 5 -35.84 -10.60 40.47
C PHE A 5 -34.33 -10.31 40.42
N ARG A 6 -33.50 -11.21 40.96
CA ARG A 6 -32.03 -11.11 40.86
C ARG A 6 -31.45 -12.48 40.51
N GLY A 7 -31.11 -12.69 39.25
CA GLY A 7 -30.38 -13.91 38.90
C GLY A 7 -29.96 -14.14 37.45
N VAL A 8 -30.46 -13.42 36.45
CA VAL A 8 -30.26 -13.82 35.04
C VAL A 8 -29.63 -12.72 34.16
N PHE A 9 -28.59 -12.04 34.64
CA PHE A 9 -27.90 -11.01 33.83
C PHE A 9 -26.37 -11.11 33.87
N ARG A 10 -25.79 -12.33 33.89
CA ARG A 10 -24.33 -12.51 33.78
C ARG A 10 -23.82 -13.25 32.55
N ALA A 11 -24.69 -13.63 31.60
CA ALA A 11 -24.29 -14.43 30.44
C ALA A 11 -24.29 -13.69 29.08
N ALA A 12 -24.63 -12.39 29.03
CA ALA A 12 -24.79 -11.68 27.75
C ALA A 12 -23.56 -10.87 27.29
N ALA A 13 -22.54 -10.68 28.11
CA ALA A 13 -21.52 -9.64 27.87
C ALA A 13 -20.22 -10.12 27.21
N ARG A 14 -20.15 -11.32 26.59
CA ARG A 14 -18.85 -11.87 26.15
C ARG A 14 -18.74 -12.43 24.73
N ARG A 15 -19.72 -12.19 23.83
CA ARG A 15 -19.71 -12.83 22.50
C ARG A 15 -19.63 -11.92 21.27
N LEU A 16 -19.43 -10.62 21.40
CA LEU A 16 -19.27 -9.72 20.25
C LEU A 16 -18.10 -8.75 20.45
N GLN A 17 -16.90 -9.30 20.50
CA GLN A 17 -15.66 -8.55 20.23
C GLN A 17 -14.97 -9.24 19.07
N ALA A 18 -15.65 -9.29 17.91
CA ALA A 18 -14.99 -9.61 16.67
C ALA A 18 -14.12 -8.40 16.33
N ARG A 19 -12.80 -8.58 16.29
CA ARG A 19 -11.88 -7.55 15.80
C ARG A 19 -12.18 -7.37 14.32
N THR A 20 -12.94 -6.34 13.96
CA THR A 20 -13.09 -5.92 12.57
C THR A 20 -11.77 -5.29 12.16
N TYR A 21 -11.05 -5.91 11.22
CA TYR A 21 -9.90 -5.27 10.58
C TYR A 21 -10.40 -3.98 9.93
N ALA A 22 -9.67 -2.88 10.15
CA ALA A 22 -9.99 -1.60 9.53
C ALA A 22 -10.11 -1.82 8.01
N ASP A 23 -11.30 -1.58 7.47
CA ASP A 23 -11.51 -1.53 6.04
C ASP A 23 -10.60 -0.42 5.49
N ALA A 24 -9.75 -0.75 4.52
CA ALA A 24 -8.78 0.21 3.98
C ALA A 24 -9.57 1.39 3.41
N ALA A 25 -9.32 2.59 3.95
CA ALA A 25 -10.01 3.79 3.48
C ALA A 25 -9.80 3.93 1.97
N LYS A 26 -10.90 4.12 1.24
CA LYS A 26 -11.00 4.20 -0.24
C LYS A 26 -10.30 5.43 -0.86
N GLY A 27 -9.26 5.94 -0.21
CA GLY A 27 -8.48 7.12 -0.59
C GLY A 27 -6.98 6.95 -0.33
N ASP A 28 -6.51 5.71 -0.25
CA ASP A 28 -5.09 5.32 -0.28
C ASP A 28 -4.76 4.71 -1.65
N GLU A 29 -5.04 5.45 -2.72
CA GLU A 29 -4.68 5.07 -4.08
C GLU A 29 -3.42 5.83 -4.51
N MET A 30 -2.53 5.14 -5.22
CA MET A 30 -1.26 5.68 -5.68
C MET A 30 -1.12 5.37 -7.17
N ALA A 31 -1.16 6.41 -8.01
CA ALA A 31 -1.08 6.26 -9.45
C ALA A 31 0.38 6.08 -9.88
N LEU A 32 0.72 4.89 -10.38
CA LEU A 32 2.03 4.57 -10.92
C LEU A 32 2.07 4.79 -12.43
N THR A 33 3.08 5.54 -12.86
CA THR A 33 3.57 5.53 -14.24
C THR A 33 4.97 4.93 -14.25
N PHE A 34 5.17 3.87 -15.02
CA PHE A 34 6.47 3.23 -15.14
C PHE A 34 6.75 2.92 -16.60
N ALA A 35 7.77 3.57 -17.14
CA ALA A 35 8.11 3.48 -18.55
C ALA A 35 9.63 3.42 -18.74
N ALA A 36 10.04 2.63 -19.73
CA ALA A 36 11.37 2.66 -20.31
C ALA A 36 11.27 3.24 -21.73
N GLY A 37 12.39 3.75 -22.27
CA GLY A 37 12.40 4.38 -23.60
C GLY A 37 11.90 3.47 -24.74
N ASN A 38 11.89 2.16 -24.53
CA ASN A 38 11.39 1.15 -25.49
C ASN A 38 9.97 0.63 -25.18
N LYS A 39 9.46 0.79 -23.95
CA LYS A 39 8.18 0.21 -23.53
C LYS A 39 7.61 0.92 -22.30
N VAL A 40 6.31 1.23 -22.35
CA VAL A 40 5.52 1.64 -21.18
C VAL A 40 4.98 0.39 -20.50
N PHE A 41 5.27 0.23 -19.20
CA PHE A 41 4.79 -0.91 -18.40
C PHE A 41 3.49 -0.54 -17.67
N TYR A 42 3.45 0.65 -17.08
CA TYR A 42 2.31 1.19 -16.35
C TYR A 42 2.05 2.64 -16.77
N ASN A 43 0.79 3.01 -16.93
CA ASN A 43 0.38 4.36 -17.28
C ASN A 43 -0.77 4.79 -16.38
N LYS A 44 -0.47 5.55 -15.32
CA LYS A 44 -1.44 6.02 -14.32
C LYS A 44 -2.33 4.89 -13.80
N VAL A 45 -1.71 3.77 -13.43
CA VAL A 45 -2.40 2.61 -12.88
C VAL A 45 -2.29 2.64 -11.36
N ASP A 46 -3.41 2.42 -10.67
CA ASP A 46 -3.42 2.36 -9.20
C ASP A 46 -2.78 1.07 -8.71
N VAL A 47 -1.76 1.22 -7.88
CA VAL A 47 -1.00 0.10 -7.31
C VAL A 47 -0.95 0.22 -5.80
N LYS A 48 -0.82 -0.93 -5.13
CA LYS A 48 -0.85 -1.00 -3.68
C LYS A 48 0.50 -0.67 -3.05
N GLN A 49 1.58 -1.15 -3.65
CA GLN A 49 2.94 -0.97 -3.14
C GLN A 49 3.96 -1.14 -4.26
N ILE A 50 5.05 -0.37 -4.19
CA ILE A 50 6.17 -0.45 -5.12
C ILE A 50 7.46 -0.56 -4.31
N ASP A 51 8.24 -1.62 -4.55
CA ASP A 51 9.57 -1.77 -3.95
C ASP A 51 10.64 -1.41 -4.95
N VAL A 52 11.48 -0.43 -4.60
CA VAL A 52 12.40 0.23 -5.51
C VAL A 52 13.85 0.13 -5.02
N PRO A 53 14.81 -0.32 -5.86
CA PRO A 53 16.22 -0.32 -5.52
C PRO A 53 16.84 1.06 -5.80
N SER A 54 17.07 1.86 -4.76
CA SER A 54 17.79 3.14 -4.89
C SER A 54 19.29 2.99 -4.59
N PHE A 55 20.07 4.00 -4.94
CA PHE A 55 21.50 4.03 -4.60
C PHE A 55 21.75 4.04 -3.08
N SER A 56 20.88 4.69 -2.30
CA SER A 56 21.00 4.80 -0.84
C SER A 56 20.47 3.57 -0.08
N GLY A 57 19.85 2.61 -0.78
CA GLY A 57 19.17 1.47 -0.17
C GLY A 57 17.90 1.09 -0.94
N ALA A 58 17.21 0.04 -0.53
CA ALA A 58 15.89 -0.30 -1.08
C ALA A 58 14.79 0.26 -0.17
N PHE A 59 13.74 0.83 -0.75
CA PHE A 59 12.57 1.30 -0.01
C PHE A 59 11.27 0.95 -0.73
N GLY A 60 10.22 0.78 0.07
CA GLY A 60 8.86 0.51 -0.38
C GLY A 60 8.04 1.79 -0.35
N ILE A 61 7.41 2.11 -1.47
CA ILE A 61 6.51 3.24 -1.65
C ILE A 61 5.09 2.72 -1.51
N LEU A 62 4.38 3.27 -0.52
CA LEU A 62 2.97 3.02 -0.26
C LEU A 62 2.17 4.32 -0.50
N PRO A 63 0.83 4.26 -0.56
CA PRO A 63 0.00 5.46 -0.63
C PRO A 63 0.36 6.47 0.47
N LYS A 64 0.34 7.77 0.16
CA LYS A 64 0.72 8.88 1.06
C LYS A 64 2.16 8.82 1.59
N HIS A 65 3.09 8.39 0.74
CA HIS A 65 4.52 8.48 1.04
C HIS A 65 5.03 9.93 0.95
N VAL A 66 6.11 10.24 1.68
CA VAL A 66 6.75 11.57 1.64
C VAL A 66 7.31 11.84 0.23
N PRO A 67 7.13 13.05 -0.33
CA PRO A 67 7.71 13.41 -1.62
C PRO A 67 9.21 13.17 -1.64
N THR A 68 9.68 12.39 -2.61
CA THR A 68 11.06 11.89 -2.65
C THR A 68 11.54 11.81 -4.08
N LEU A 69 12.78 12.23 -4.30
CA LEU A 69 13.51 12.04 -5.55
C LEU A 69 14.68 11.10 -5.29
N ALA A 70 14.78 10.02 -6.07
CA ALA A 70 15.88 9.07 -5.94
C ALA A 70 16.35 8.56 -7.29
N VAL A 71 17.61 8.14 -7.33
CA VAL A 71 18.23 7.49 -8.49
C VAL A 71 18.23 5.98 -8.28
N LEU A 72 17.82 5.25 -9.31
CA LEU A 72 17.73 3.79 -9.32
C LEU A 72 19.09 3.15 -9.59
N ARG A 73 19.42 2.15 -8.78
CA ARG A 73 20.56 1.25 -9.02
C ARG A 73 20.10 0.07 -9.88
N PRO A 74 21.00 -0.55 -10.68
CA PRO A 74 20.71 -1.82 -11.31
C PRO A 74 20.11 -2.83 -10.32
N GLY A 75 18.93 -3.36 -10.63
CA GLY A 75 18.18 -4.22 -9.71
C GLY A 75 16.78 -4.59 -10.20
N ILE A 76 15.99 -5.18 -9.31
CA ILE A 76 14.60 -5.59 -9.60
C ILE A 76 13.67 -4.62 -8.87
N VAL A 77 12.78 -3.98 -9.62
CA VAL A 77 11.61 -3.26 -9.08
C VAL A 77 10.46 -4.25 -8.96
N THR A 78 9.79 -4.26 -7.82
CA THR A 78 8.62 -5.12 -7.60
C THR A 78 7.38 -4.25 -7.43
N VAL A 79 6.40 -4.42 -8.31
CA VAL A 79 5.11 -3.72 -8.24
C VAL A 79 4.07 -4.70 -7.71
N THR A 80 3.39 -4.32 -6.63
CA THR A 80 2.26 -5.05 -6.06
C THR A 80 0.95 -4.42 -6.53
N GLU A 81 0.23 -5.12 -7.39
CA GLU A 81 -1.09 -4.69 -7.87
C GLU A 81 -2.18 -4.94 -6.82
N ASN A 82 -3.35 -4.34 -7.02
CA ASN A 82 -4.50 -4.49 -6.12
C ASN A 82 -4.98 -5.95 -6.00
N ASP A 83 -4.81 -6.75 -7.05
CA ASP A 83 -5.07 -8.20 -7.07
C ASP A 83 -4.09 -9.01 -6.20
N GLY A 84 -3.06 -8.38 -5.63
CA GLY A 84 -1.96 -9.05 -4.93
C GLY A 84 -0.92 -9.70 -5.85
N LYS A 85 -1.03 -9.48 -7.16
CA LYS A 85 -0.03 -9.93 -8.14
C LYS A 85 1.25 -9.11 -7.99
N LEU A 86 2.39 -9.80 -8.02
CA LEU A 86 3.73 -9.21 -7.94
C LEU A 86 4.39 -9.21 -9.31
N ASN A 87 4.57 -8.03 -9.89
CA ASN A 87 5.28 -7.86 -11.15
C ASN A 87 6.72 -7.41 -10.89
N LYS A 88 7.66 -8.27 -11.26
CA LYS A 88 9.10 -8.06 -11.06
C LYS A 88 9.73 -7.63 -12.37
N ILE A 89 10.31 -6.44 -12.39
CA ILE A 89 10.92 -5.85 -13.59
C ILE A 89 12.37 -5.51 -13.28
N PHE A 90 13.29 -6.00 -14.12
CA PHE A 90 14.69 -5.63 -14.03
C PHE A 90 14.88 -4.22 -14.61
N VAL A 91 15.56 -3.37 -13.85
CA VAL A 91 15.89 -2.00 -14.24
C VAL A 91 17.40 -1.85 -14.22
N SER A 92 17.97 -1.35 -15.31
CA SER A 92 19.41 -1.09 -15.40
C SER A 92 19.82 0.17 -14.63
N SER A 93 19.05 1.24 -14.77
CA SER A 93 19.23 2.53 -14.12
C SER A 93 18.00 3.40 -14.40
N GLY A 94 17.87 4.50 -13.69
CA GLY A 94 16.77 5.43 -13.88
C GLY A 94 16.61 6.37 -12.70
N THR A 95 15.48 7.05 -12.66
CA THR A 95 15.08 7.91 -11.56
C THR A 95 13.67 7.54 -11.14
N VAL A 96 13.36 7.75 -9.86
CA VAL A 96 12.00 7.65 -9.33
C VAL A 96 11.65 8.95 -8.63
N THR A 97 10.42 9.40 -8.85
CA THR A 97 9.87 10.61 -8.26
C THR A 97 8.54 10.26 -7.60
N VAL A 98 8.43 10.58 -6.33
CA VAL A 98 7.17 10.56 -5.58
C VAL A 98 6.74 12.00 -5.41
N ASN A 99 5.58 12.34 -5.96
CA ASN A 99 4.99 13.67 -5.88
C ASN A 99 4.13 13.83 -4.62
N ASP A 100 3.80 15.08 -4.30
CA ASP A 100 2.95 15.44 -3.15
C ASP A 100 1.48 15.00 -3.31
N ASP A 101 1.04 14.81 -4.56
CA ASP A 101 -0.27 14.26 -4.91
C ASP A 101 -0.34 12.73 -4.82
N SER A 102 0.69 12.08 -4.27
CA SER A 102 0.84 10.61 -4.24
C SER A 102 0.93 9.96 -5.64
N SER A 103 1.28 10.70 -6.69
CA SER A 103 1.65 10.08 -7.97
C SER A 103 3.13 9.67 -7.97
N VAL A 104 3.43 8.55 -8.63
CA VAL A 104 4.80 8.02 -8.74
C VAL A 104 5.19 7.85 -10.20
N GLN A 105 6.40 8.32 -10.54
CA GLN A 105 6.98 8.31 -11.89
C GLN A 105 8.42 7.80 -11.89
#